data_AF-A0A6G6W7A1-F1
#
_entry.id   AF-A0A6G6W7A1-F1
#
_cell.length_a   1.000
_cell.length_b   1.000
_cell.length_c   1.000
_cell.angle_alpha   90.00
_cell.angle_beta   90.00
_cell.angle_gamma   90.00
#
_symmetry.space_group_name_H-M   'P 1'
#
loop_
_entity.id
_entity.type
_entity.pdbx_description
1 polymer ?
#
loop_
_entity_poly.entity_id
_entity_poly.type
_entity_poly.pdbx_seq_one_letter_code
_entity_poly.pdbx_strand_id
1 'polypeptide(L)'
;MAILATVFAALAALLHVYIFVMESVQWTRPRVWKRFGVADQATADATKPLAYNQGFYNLFLAIGAIIGLVLFWAGGAGTVADVAGRTLVLFSLGSMVGAALVLTTTGSRYLRAALIQGTLPLIGFVLFLFA
;
A
#
# COMPACT_ATOMS: atom_id res chain seq x y z
N MET A 1 -12.62 -15.43 9.89
CA MET A 1 -11.94 -14.63 8.85
C MET A 1 -11.09 -13.50 9.42
N ALA A 2 -11.50 -12.85 10.51
CA ALA A 2 -10.80 -11.73 11.15
C ALA A 2 -9.27 -11.86 11.28
N ILE A 3 -8.75 -12.99 11.78
CA ILE A 3 -7.29 -13.17 11.94
C ILE A 3 -6.58 -13.15 10.58
N LEU A 4 -7.05 -13.94 9.61
CA LEU A 4 -6.46 -13.97 8.26
C LEU A 4 -6.58 -12.60 7.57
N ALA A 5 -7.75 -11.95 7.66
CA ALA A 5 -7.98 -10.62 7.12
C ALA A 5 -6.98 -9.61 7.69
N THR A 6 -6.76 -9.65 9.00
CA THR A 6 -5.78 -8.81 9.71
C THR A 6 -4.36 -9.08 9.25
N VAL A 7 -3.96 -10.36 9.11
CA VAL A 7 -2.61 -10.72 8.66
C VAL A 7 -2.35 -10.16 7.26
N PHE A 8 -3.25 -10.36 6.31
CA PHE A 8 -3.07 -9.86 4.94
C PHE A 8 -3.11 -8.33 4.87
N ALA A 9 -3.99 -7.67 5.64
CA ALA A 9 -4.03 -6.22 5.73
C ALA A 9 -2.74 -5.63 6.33
N ALA A 10 -2.21 -6.24 7.38
CA ALA A 10 -0.96 -5.83 8.01
C ALA A 10 0.25 -6.03 7.07
N LEU A 11 0.31 -7.18 6.38
CA LEU A 11 1.35 -7.42 5.38
C LEU A 11 1.27 -6.42 4.22
N ALA A 12 0.07 -6.07 3.76
CA ALA A 12 -0.13 -5.02 2.76
C ALA A 12 0.39 -3.66 3.25
N ALA A 13 0.05 -3.26 4.47
CA ALA A 13 0.54 -2.02 5.07
C ALA A 13 2.08 -2.02 5.18
N LEU A 14 2.68 -3.11 5.65
CA LEU A 14 4.14 -3.24 5.75
C LEU A 14 4.83 -3.14 4.38
N LEU A 15 4.25 -3.75 3.34
CA LEU A 15 4.76 -3.60 1.98
C LEU A 15 4.72 -2.14 1.51
N HIS A 16 3.66 -1.40 1.81
CA HIS A 16 3.54 0.00 1.42
C HIS A 16 4.46 0.92 2.22
N VAL A 17 4.74 0.61 3.49
CA VAL A 17 5.83 1.26 4.25
C VAL A 17 7.18 0.98 3.60
N TYR A 18 7.43 -0.25 3.14
CA TYR A 18 8.66 -0.58 2.42
C TYR A 18 8.78 0.21 1.10
N ILE A 19 7.69 0.35 0.35
CA ILE A 19 7.63 1.18 -0.87
C ILE A 19 7.92 2.65 -0.53
N PHE A 20 7.29 3.20 0.50
CA PHE A 20 7.59 4.55 1.02
C PHE A 20 9.09 4.75 1.29
N VAL A 21 9.73 3.81 1.99
CA VAL A 21 11.16 3.90 2.29
C VAL A 21 11.99 3.94 1.01
N MET A 22 11.62 3.14 0.00
CA MET A 22 12.27 3.18 -1.31
C MET A 22 12.07 4.53 -2.02
N GLU A 23 10.84 5.03 -2.10
CA GLU A 23 10.48 6.22 -2.88
C GLU A 23 10.87 7.54 -2.22
N SER A 24 10.74 7.67 -0.89
CA SER A 24 10.98 8.93 -0.19
C SER A 24 12.36 9.04 0.45
N VAL A 25 12.94 7.93 0.90
CA VAL A 25 14.22 7.95 1.64
C VAL A 25 15.38 7.47 0.78
N GLN A 26 15.17 6.44 -0.04
CA GLN A 26 16.25 5.73 -0.73
C GLN A 26 16.29 5.96 -2.25
N TRP A 27 15.42 6.82 -2.79
CA TRP A 27 15.20 6.97 -4.23
C TRP A 27 16.46 7.13 -5.06
N THR A 28 17.37 8.00 -4.63
CA THR A 28 18.60 8.32 -5.38
C THR A 28 19.63 7.18 -5.39
N ARG A 29 19.40 6.08 -4.69
CA ARG A 29 20.28 4.91 -4.71
C ARG A 29 20.09 4.13 -6.02
N PRO A 30 21.17 3.79 -6.76
CA PRO A 30 21.08 3.01 -8.00
C PRO A 30 20.31 1.71 -7.93
N ARG A 31 20.35 1.02 -6.79
CA ARG A 31 19.60 -0.23 -6.59
C ARG A 31 18.09 -0.01 -6.49
N VAL A 32 17.65 1.19 -6.12
CA VAL A 32 16.25 1.54 -5.94
C VAL A 32 15.67 2.04 -7.25
N TRP A 33 16.18 3.14 -7.82
CA TRP A 33 15.59 3.71 -9.05
C TRP A 33 15.61 2.73 -10.23
N LYS A 34 16.56 1.79 -10.29
CA LYS A 34 16.55 0.68 -11.29
C LYS A 34 15.34 -0.23 -11.15
N ARG A 35 14.85 -0.49 -9.94
CA ARG A 35 13.62 -1.29 -9.71
C ARG A 35 12.38 -0.59 -10.23
N PHE A 36 12.39 0.74 -10.22
CA PHE A 36 11.32 1.58 -10.77
C PHE A 36 11.48 1.86 -12.27
N GLY A 37 12.49 1.25 -12.92
CA GLY A 37 12.70 1.39 -14.36
C GLY A 37 13.24 2.75 -14.80
N VAL A 38 13.83 3.52 -13.88
CA VAL A 38 14.54 4.75 -14.21
C VAL A 38 15.88 4.41 -14.88
N ALA A 39 16.28 5.16 -15.90
CA ALA A 39 17.42 4.82 -16.75
C ALA A 39 18.78 5.17 -16.12
N ASP A 40 18.88 6.34 -15.49
CA ASP A 40 20.14 6.90 -15.00
C ASP A 40 19.95 7.78 -13.76
N GLN A 41 21.08 8.19 -13.17
CA GLN A 41 21.11 9.01 -11.96
C GLN A 41 20.52 10.41 -12.21
N ALA A 42 20.75 11.03 -13.37
CA ALA A 42 20.23 12.36 -13.67
C ALA A 42 18.70 12.38 -13.67
N THR A 43 18.07 11.37 -14.28
CA THR A 43 16.61 11.19 -14.28
C THR A 43 16.09 10.89 -12.88
N ALA A 44 16.81 10.07 -12.09
CA ALA A 44 16.45 9.80 -10.71
C ALA A 44 16.48 11.08 -9.85
N ASP A 45 17.50 11.91 -10.00
CA ASP A 45 17.63 13.17 -9.27
C ASP A 45 16.55 14.18 -9.68
N ALA A 46 16.23 14.26 -10.98
CA ALA A 46 15.16 15.12 -11.50
C ALA A 46 13.76 14.70 -11.02
N THR A 47 13.53 13.39 -10.83
CA THR A 47 12.23 12.84 -10.38
C THR A 47 12.13 12.65 -8.87
N LYS A 48 13.19 12.93 -8.11
CA LYS A 48 13.22 12.78 -6.64
C LYS A 48 12.05 13.46 -5.92
N PRO A 49 11.63 14.70 -6.26
CA PRO A 49 10.48 15.32 -5.58
C PRO A 49 9.16 14.59 -5.84
N LEU A 50 8.99 14.04 -7.04
CA LEU A 50 7.79 13.26 -7.40
C LEU A 50 7.76 11.94 -6.63
N ALA A 51 8.88 11.19 -6.62
CA ALA A 51 9.00 9.96 -5.86
C ALA A 51 8.81 10.21 -4.36
N TYR A 52 9.36 11.31 -3.83
CA TYR A 52 9.19 11.69 -2.44
C TYR A 52 7.71 11.80 -2.06
N ASN A 53 6.91 12.54 -2.83
CA ASN A 53 5.49 12.70 -2.57
C ASN A 53 4.72 11.38 -2.74
N GLN A 54 5.08 10.59 -3.75
CA GLN A 54 4.46 9.28 -4.00
C GLN A 54 4.65 8.32 -2.82
N GLY A 55 5.85 8.29 -2.24
CA GLY A 55 6.10 7.47 -1.06
C GLY A 55 5.25 7.91 0.14
N PHE A 56 5.00 9.21 0.33
CA PHE A 56 4.13 9.66 1.42
C PHE A 56 2.67 9.25 1.24
N TYR A 57 2.14 9.23 0.00
CA TYR A 57 0.83 8.65 -0.25
C TYR A 57 0.78 7.17 0.16
N ASN A 58 1.81 6.39 -0.20
CA ASN A 58 1.92 4.99 0.22
C ASN A 58 1.98 4.84 1.75
N LEU A 59 2.72 5.71 2.43
CA LEU A 59 2.81 5.73 3.89
C LEU A 59 1.45 6.03 4.54
N PHE A 60 0.71 7.02 4.04
CA PHE A 60 -0.58 7.39 4.62
C PHE A 60 -1.64 6.31 4.43
N LEU A 61 -1.63 5.59 3.30
CA LEU A 61 -2.47 4.41 3.11
C LEU A 61 -2.09 3.30 4.10
N ALA A 62 -0.80 3.07 4.34
CA ALA A 62 -0.37 2.09 5.34
C ALA A 62 -0.79 2.49 6.76
N ILE A 63 -0.67 3.77 7.11
CA ILE A 63 -1.13 4.31 8.41
C ILE A 63 -2.64 4.12 8.56
N GLY A 64 -3.42 4.45 7.53
CA GLY A 64 -4.88 4.24 7.52
C GLY A 64 -5.24 2.77 7.76
N ALA A 65 -4.57 1.84 7.09
CA ALA A 65 -4.77 0.41 7.31
C ALA A 65 -4.41 -0.02 8.74
N ILE A 66 -3.26 0.43 9.27
CA ILE A 66 -2.81 0.07 10.64
C ILE A 66 -3.76 0.63 11.70
N ILE A 67 -4.14 1.90 11.62
CA ILE A 67 -5.11 2.51 12.55
C ILE A 67 -6.45 1.78 12.45
N GLY A 68 -6.89 1.47 11.23
CA GLY A 68 -8.10 0.71 11.00
C GLY A 68 -8.08 -0.66 11.69
N LEU A 69 -6.97 -1.39 11.60
CA LEU A 69 -6.79 -2.67 12.30
C LEU A 69 -6.80 -2.51 13.82
N VAL A 70 -6.13 -1.49 14.35
CA VAL A 70 -6.14 -1.21 15.81
C VAL A 70 -7.56 -0.95 16.29
N LEU A 71 -8.33 -0.12 15.60
CA LEU A 71 -9.72 0.20 15.95
C LEU A 71 -10.63 -1.03 15.82
N PHE A 72 -10.45 -1.85 14.79
CA PHE A 72 -11.21 -3.09 14.59
C PHE A 72 -11.02 -4.07 15.76
N TRP A 73 -9.80 -4.24 16.27
CA TRP A 73 -9.53 -5.15 17.39
C TRP A 73 -9.81 -4.55 18.77
N ALA A 74 -9.67 -3.24 18.92
CA ALA A 74 -9.97 -2.55 20.18
C ALA A 74 -11.49 -2.33 20.37
N GLY A 75 -12.24 -2.25 19.28
CA GLY A 75 -13.69 -2.09 19.28
C GLY A 75 -14.43 -3.41 19.43
N GLY A 76 -15.54 -3.41 20.18
CA GLY A 76 -16.52 -4.49 20.14
C GLY A 76 -17.33 -4.46 18.83
N ALA A 77 -17.88 -5.60 18.41
CA ALA A 77 -18.72 -5.68 17.22
C ALA A 77 -19.88 -4.68 17.30
N GLY A 78 -20.08 -3.90 16.23
CA GLY A 78 -21.16 -2.90 16.13
C GLY A 78 -20.88 -1.59 16.87
N THR A 79 -19.70 -1.42 17.46
CA THR A 79 -19.29 -0.13 18.04
C THR A 79 -18.85 0.86 16.97
N VAL A 80 -18.79 2.15 17.32
CA VAL A 80 -18.24 3.20 16.44
C VAL A 80 -16.78 2.89 16.05
N ALA A 81 -16.00 2.31 16.96
CA ALA A 81 -14.62 1.91 16.70
C ALA A 81 -14.55 0.78 15.66
N ASP A 82 -15.42 -0.23 15.73
CA ASP A 82 -15.50 -1.31 14.74
C ASP A 82 -15.86 -0.77 13.34
N VAL A 83 -16.88 0.10 13.25
CA VAL A 83 -17.27 0.73 11.97
C VAL A 83 -16.15 1.59 11.39
N ALA A 84 -15.51 2.43 12.21
CA ALA A 84 -14.38 3.26 11.77
C ALA A 84 -13.18 2.39 11.35
N GLY A 85 -12.89 1.34 12.11
CA GLY A 85 -11.82 0.39 11.83
C GLY A 85 -11.99 -0.30 10.48
N ARG A 86 -13.14 -0.93 10.27
CA ARG A 86 -13.50 -1.58 8.98
C ARG A 86 -13.43 -0.61 7.81
N THR A 87 -13.98 0.59 7.98
CA THR A 87 -13.98 1.61 6.93
C THR A 87 -12.57 2.02 6.53
N LEU A 88 -11.69 2.28 7.51
CA LEU A 88 -10.30 2.66 7.25
C LEU A 88 -9.51 1.54 6.58
N VAL A 89 -9.65 0.29 7.04
CA VAL A 89 -8.98 -0.86 6.42
C VAL A 89 -9.45 -1.04 4.98
N LEU A 90 -10.76 -1.12 4.74
CA LEU A 90 -11.31 -1.34 3.41
C LEU A 90 -10.96 -0.21 2.46
N PHE A 91 -11.06 1.05 2.89
CA PHE A 91 -10.67 2.19 2.06
C PHE A 91 -9.19 2.13 1.70
N SER A 92 -8.32 1.90 2.69
CA SER A 92 -6.87 1.88 2.48
C SER A 92 -6.45 0.74 1.54
N LEU A 93 -6.91 -0.49 1.81
CA LEU A 93 -6.61 -1.64 0.96
C LEU A 93 -7.24 -1.49 -0.44
N GLY A 94 -8.46 -0.96 -0.51
CA GLY A 94 -9.15 -0.67 -1.77
C GLY A 94 -8.39 0.34 -2.63
N SER A 95 -7.85 1.41 -2.03
CA SER A 95 -6.99 2.37 -2.73
C SER A 95 -5.69 1.74 -3.23
N MET A 96 -5.04 0.87 -2.44
CA MET A 96 -3.85 0.13 -2.87
C MET A 96 -4.15 -0.77 -4.08
N VAL A 97 -5.29 -1.50 -4.04
CA VAL A 97 -5.76 -2.32 -5.17
C VAL A 97 -6.07 -1.43 -6.38
N GLY A 98 -6.77 -0.32 -6.19
CA GLY A 98 -7.10 0.62 -7.25
C GLY A 98 -5.85 1.17 -7.94
N ALA A 99 -4.84 1.58 -7.17
CA ALA A 99 -3.55 2.02 -7.69
C ALA A 99 -2.82 0.90 -8.46
N ALA A 100 -2.86 -0.33 -7.96
CA ALA A 100 -2.29 -1.49 -8.64
C ALA A 100 -2.97 -1.75 -10.00
N LEU A 101 -4.31 -1.65 -10.05
CA LEU A 101 -5.10 -1.77 -11.28
C LEU A 101 -4.74 -0.66 -12.27
N VAL A 102 -4.69 0.60 -11.82
CA VAL A 102 -4.26 1.73 -12.67
C VAL A 102 -2.86 1.46 -13.24
N LEU A 103 -1.93 0.95 -12.44
CA LEU A 103 -0.58 0.64 -12.92
C LEU A 103 -0.56 -0.40 -14.07
N THR A 104 -1.50 -1.34 -14.09
CA THR A 104 -1.60 -2.31 -15.21
C THR A 104 -1.88 -1.62 -16.56
N THR A 105 -2.53 -0.45 -16.55
CA THR A 105 -2.84 0.32 -17.75
C THR A 105 -1.62 1.03 -18.34
N THR A 106 -0.53 1.15 -17.58
CA THR A 106 0.71 1.83 -18.02
C THR A 106 1.57 0.96 -18.96
N GLY A 107 1.30 -0.35 -19.03
CA GLY A 107 1.93 -1.27 -19.98
C GLY A 107 2.40 -2.59 -19.36
N SER A 108 2.65 -3.58 -20.20
CA SER A 108 2.97 -4.97 -19.79
C SER A 108 4.19 -5.09 -18.89
N ARG A 109 5.17 -4.18 -19.02
CA ARG A 109 6.37 -4.13 -18.17
C ARG A 109 6.06 -3.88 -16.68
N TYR A 110 4.90 -3.31 -16.36
CA TYR A 110 4.51 -2.97 -14.98
C TYR A 110 3.65 -4.03 -14.31
N LEU A 111 3.23 -5.09 -15.01
CA LEU A 111 2.36 -6.14 -14.46
C LEU A 111 2.93 -6.77 -13.20
N ARG A 112 4.25 -7.04 -13.18
CA ARG A 112 4.91 -7.60 -12.01
C ARG A 112 4.83 -6.64 -10.80
N ALA A 113 5.05 -5.35 -11.01
CA ALA A 113 4.97 -4.36 -9.94
C ALA A 113 3.54 -4.22 -9.42
N ALA A 114 2.56 -4.21 -10.34
CA ALA A 114 1.14 -4.18 -10.00
C ALA A 114 0.73 -5.40 -9.16
N LEU A 115 1.18 -6.61 -9.52
CA LEU A 115 0.93 -7.82 -8.74
C LEU A 115 1.56 -7.75 -7.35
N ILE A 116 2.83 -7.34 -7.24
CA ILE A 116 3.52 -7.23 -5.96
C ILE A 116 2.77 -6.32 -5.00
N GLN A 117 2.39 -5.11 -5.44
CA GLN A 117 1.72 -4.15 -4.56
C GLN A 117 0.22 -4.44 -4.37
N GLY A 118 -0.44 -5.11 -5.32
CA GLY A 118 -1.89 -5.32 -5.32
C GLY A 118 -2.38 -6.62 -4.71
N THR A 119 -1.58 -7.70 -4.70
CA THR A 119 -2.07 -9.03 -4.27
C THR A 119 -2.42 -9.09 -2.78
N LEU A 120 -1.51 -8.66 -1.90
CA LEU A 120 -1.76 -8.65 -0.46
C LEU A 120 -2.99 -7.79 -0.07
N PRO A 121 -3.12 -6.53 -0.54
CA PRO A 121 -4.29 -5.74 -0.21
C PRO A 121 -5.57 -6.29 -0.83
N LEU A 122 -5.54 -6.92 -2.01
CA LEU A 122 -6.73 -7.57 -2.59
C LEU A 122 -7.23 -8.72 -1.70
N ILE A 123 -6.33 -9.61 -1.28
CA ILE A 123 -6.69 -10.73 -0.40
C ILE A 123 -7.21 -10.18 0.93
N GLY A 124 -6.51 -9.21 1.52
CA GLY A 124 -6.92 -8.57 2.77
C GLY A 124 -8.30 -7.92 2.65
N PHE A 125 -8.56 -7.18 1.57
CA PHE A 125 -9.83 -6.51 1.30
C PHE A 125 -10.97 -7.52 1.24
N VAL A 126 -10.84 -8.58 0.42
CA VAL A 126 -11.88 -9.60 0.26
C VAL A 126 -12.15 -10.31 1.59
N LEU A 127 -11.11 -10.69 2.33
CA LEU A 127 -11.28 -11.35 3.63
C LEU A 127 -11.95 -10.43 4.66
N PHE A 128 -11.69 -9.11 4.61
CA PHE A 128 -12.28 -8.14 5.54
C PHE A 128 -13.78 -7.92 5.31
N LEU A 129 -14.29 -8.17 4.10
CA LEU A 129 -15.74 -8.14 3.83
C LEU A 129 -16.52 -9.21 4.60
N PHE A 130 -15.84 -10.28 5.04
CA PHE A 130 -16.41 -11.39 5.80
C PHE A 130 -15.82 -11.52 7.22
N ALA A 131 -15.00 -10.56 7.64
CA ALA A 131 -14.33 -10.55 8.94
C ALA A 131 -15.26 -10.11 10.07
#